data_AF-A0A815G5K2-F1
#
_entry.id   AF-A0A815G5K2-F1
#
_cell.length_a   1.000
_cell.length_b   1.000
_cell.length_c   1.000
_cell.angle_alpha   90.00
_cell.angle_beta   90.00
_cell.angle_gamma   90.00
#
_symmetry.space_group_name_H-M   'P 1'
#
loop_
_entity.id
_entity.type
_entity.pdbx_description
1 polymer ?
#
loop_
_entity_poly.entity_id
_entity_poly.type
_entity_poly.pdbx_seq_one_letter_code
_entity_poly.pdbx_strand_id
1 'polypeptide(L)'
;MLKGHLYPNTLQLTDKIQWCHIKAYLINVAMTYSLYSNTLHSLYRFVRIVYYTRCSLYQNIYLYIFGIIIQLILSLIQPIPLLFTGIYGYEDYHCQILLTEWIGVMIATVLIWIPPLSITITIYIYT
;
A
#
# COMPACT_ATOMS: atom_id res chain seq x y z
N MET A 1 -26.59 22.73 3.91
CA MET A 1 -25.95 22.49 5.22
C MET A 1 -24.63 23.26 5.27
N LEU A 2 -24.32 23.82 6.45
CA LEU A 2 -23.46 24.99 6.71
C LEU A 2 -22.11 25.05 5.94
N LYS A 3 -22.04 25.95 4.95
CA LYS A 3 -20.79 26.57 4.49
C LYS A 3 -20.46 27.71 5.48
N GLY A 4 -19.73 27.43 6.56
CA GLY A 4 -19.64 28.44 7.63
C GLY A 4 -18.47 28.40 8.60
N HIS A 5 -17.57 27.40 8.59
CA HIS A 5 -16.41 27.42 9.47
C HIS A 5 -15.16 26.82 8.82
N LEU A 6 -14.03 27.50 9.03
CA LEU A 6 -12.64 27.08 8.81
C LEU A 6 -12.06 27.22 7.39
N TYR A 7 -11.96 28.44 6.87
CA TYR A 7 -10.78 28.81 6.07
C TYR A 7 -9.72 29.38 7.04
N PRO A 8 -8.66 28.63 7.39
CA PRO A 8 -7.53 29.24 8.08
C PRO A 8 -6.68 29.98 7.05
N ASN A 9 -6.23 31.16 7.45
CA ASN A 9 -5.33 32.04 6.74
C ASN A 9 -4.25 31.30 5.93
N THR A 10 -4.06 31.81 4.72
CA THR A 10 -3.32 31.28 3.58
C THR A 10 -1.87 30.83 3.84
N LEU A 11 -1.24 31.19 4.97
CA LEU A 11 0.09 30.68 5.36
C LEU A 11 0.05 29.27 5.98
N GLN A 12 -1.08 28.87 6.59
CA GLN A 12 -1.28 27.53 7.16
C GLN A 12 -1.77 26.50 6.13
N LEU A 13 -2.14 26.96 4.92
CA LEU A 13 -2.71 26.09 3.89
C LEU A 13 -1.64 25.17 3.30
N THR A 14 -0.43 25.67 3.06
CA THR A 14 0.71 24.88 2.57
C THR A 14 1.16 23.82 3.55
N ASP A 15 1.27 24.15 4.84
CA ASP A 15 1.63 23.18 5.89
C ASP A 15 0.55 22.11 6.04
N LYS A 16 -0.74 22.49 5.95
CA LYS A 16 -1.86 21.55 5.97
C LYS A 16 -1.86 20.63 4.75
N ILE A 17 -1.54 21.15 3.57
CA ILE A 17 -1.42 20.35 2.34
C ILE A 17 -0.25 19.36 2.48
N GLN A 18 0.93 19.79 2.93
CA GLN A 18 2.06 18.89 3.15
C GLN A 18 1.76 17.79 4.18
N TRP A 19 1.10 18.16 5.30
CA TRP A 19 0.64 17.18 6.29
C TRP A 19 -0.41 16.21 5.74
N CYS A 20 -1.29 16.67 4.86
CA CYS A 20 -2.24 15.84 4.13
C CYS A 20 -1.48 14.77 3.32
N HIS A 21 -0.54 15.20 2.47
CA HIS A 21 0.27 14.30 1.63
C HIS A 21 0.98 13.22 2.44
N ILE A 22 1.64 13.59 3.54
CA ILE A 22 2.34 12.65 4.41
C ILE A 22 1.36 11.67 5.06
N LYS A 23 0.22 12.15 5.57
CA LYS A 23 -0.80 11.31 6.20
C LYS A 23 -1.38 10.30 5.20
N ALA A 24 -1.74 10.75 4.00
CA ALA A 24 -2.29 9.88 2.98
C ALA A 24 -1.26 8.87 2.47
N TYR A 25 0.01 9.27 2.36
CA TYR A 25 1.11 8.36 2.06
C TYR A 25 1.24 7.26 3.12
N LEU A 26 1.26 7.60 4.41
CA LEU A 26 1.37 6.61 5.48
C LEU A 26 0.19 5.63 5.51
N ILE A 27 -1.02 6.10 5.20
CA ILE A 27 -2.20 5.23 5.06
C ILE A 27 -2.00 4.25 3.90
N ASN A 28 -1.54 4.73 2.74
CA ASN A 28 -1.26 3.87 1.59
C ASN A 28 -0.14 2.85 1.89
N VAL A 29 0.92 3.25 2.60
CA VAL A 29 1.98 2.33 3.07
C VAL A 29 1.38 1.22 3.94
N ALA A 30 0.54 1.58 4.92
CA ALA A 30 -0.10 0.61 5.81
C ALA A 30 -1.02 -0.35 5.04
N MET A 31 -1.85 0.15 4.12
CA MET A 31 -2.71 -0.68 3.27
C MET A 31 -1.89 -1.64 2.39
N THR A 32 -0.85 -1.13 1.75
CA THR A 32 0.05 -1.92 0.90
C THR A 32 0.73 -3.02 1.73
N TYR A 33 1.21 -2.68 2.92
CA TYR A 33 1.80 -3.64 3.84
C TYR A 33 0.81 -4.76 4.21
N SER A 34 -0.45 -4.44 4.52
CA SER A 34 -1.48 -5.44 4.79
C SER A 34 -1.74 -6.37 3.60
N LEU A 35 -1.76 -5.85 2.36
CA LEU A 35 -1.93 -6.67 1.16
C LEU A 35 -0.76 -7.64 0.93
N TYR A 36 0.47 -7.16 1.11
CA TYR A 36 1.65 -8.02 1.00
C TYR A 36 1.73 -9.06 2.13
N SER A 37 1.23 -8.75 3.32
CA SER A 37 1.13 -9.74 4.41
C SER A 37 0.30 -10.96 3.99
N ASN A 38 -0.87 -10.72 3.36
CA ASN A 38 -1.70 -11.79 2.81
C ASN A 38 -1.00 -12.56 1.69
N THR A 39 -0.25 -11.85 0.85
CA THR A 39 0.55 -12.46 -0.22
C THR A 39 1.64 -13.37 0.35
N LEU A 40 2.33 -12.92 1.40
CA LEU A 40 3.40 -13.65 2.08
C LEU A 40 2.88 -14.88 2.81
N HIS A 41 1.72 -14.79 3.46
CA HIS A 41 1.04 -15.95 4.05
C HIS A 41 0.68 -17.00 2.99
N SER A 42 0.16 -16.55 1.84
CA SER A 42 -0.19 -17.42 0.72
C SER A 42 1.06 -18.11 0.16
N LEU A 43 2.15 -17.35 -0.02
CA LEU A 43 3.44 -17.86 -0.48
C LEU A 43 4.02 -18.90 0.49
N TYR A 44 3.95 -18.64 1.79
CA TYR A 44 4.41 -19.59 2.80
C TYR A 44 3.67 -20.93 2.71
N ARG A 45 2.34 -20.88 2.57
CA ARG A 45 1.52 -22.08 2.37
C ARG A 45 1.91 -22.81 1.08
N PHE A 46 2.13 -22.09 -0.01
CA PHE A 46 2.56 -22.66 -1.29
C PHE A 46 3.90 -23.39 -1.19
N VAL A 47 4.91 -22.74 -0.60
CA VAL A 47 6.23 -23.36 -0.43
C VAL A 47 6.10 -24.65 0.40
N ARG A 48 5.26 -24.66 1.44
CA ARG A 48 5.01 -25.86 2.25
C ARG A 48 4.34 -26.99 1.47
N ILE A 49 3.40 -26.70 0.58
CA ILE A 49 2.68 -27.71 -0.21
C ILE A 49 3.56 -28.26 -1.32
N VAL A 50 4.15 -27.38 -2.13
CA VAL A 50 4.94 -27.77 -3.31
C VAL A 50 6.28 -28.39 -2.94
N TYR A 51 6.95 -27.86 -1.91
CA TYR A 51 8.26 -28.32 -1.46
C TYR A 51 8.19 -29.12 -0.16
N TYR A 52 7.13 -29.90 0.04
CA TYR A 52 6.92 -30.69 1.25
C TYR A 52 8.07 -31.65 1.58
N THR A 53 8.83 -32.09 0.57
CA THR A 53 10.01 -32.97 0.73
C THR A 53 11.26 -32.24 1.21
N ARG A 54 11.29 -30.90 1.18
CA ARG A 54 12.43 -30.07 1.56
C ARG A 54 12.13 -29.26 2.82
N CYS A 55 12.12 -29.95 3.98
CA CYS A 55 11.86 -29.35 5.29
C CYS A 55 12.71 -28.10 5.59
N SER A 56 13.96 -28.09 5.12
CA SER A 56 14.89 -26.96 5.33
C SER A 56 14.46 -25.66 4.64
N LEU A 57 13.58 -25.71 3.64
CA LEU A 57 13.13 -24.51 2.92
C LEU A 57 11.97 -23.80 3.63
N TYR A 58 10.93 -24.52 4.06
CA TYR A 58 9.75 -23.90 4.68
C TYR A 58 9.86 -23.74 6.21
N GLN A 59 10.79 -24.42 6.87
CA GLN A 59 11.05 -24.24 8.31
C GLN A 59 12.12 -23.16 8.60
N ASN A 60 12.67 -22.53 7.56
CA ASN A 60 13.72 -21.55 7.72
C ASN A 60 13.16 -20.18 8.12
N ILE A 61 13.39 -19.79 9.38
CA ILE A 61 13.00 -18.47 9.90
C ILE A 61 13.63 -17.31 9.13
N TYR A 62 14.85 -17.48 8.60
CA TYR A 62 15.52 -16.43 7.83
C TYR A 62 14.78 -16.12 6.52
N LEU A 63 14.14 -17.11 5.91
CA LEU A 63 13.33 -16.90 4.70
C LEU A 63 12.08 -16.07 5.01
N TYR A 64 11.48 -16.30 6.18
CA TYR A 64 10.34 -15.51 6.65
C TYR A 64 10.73 -14.06 6.98
N ILE A 65 11.83 -13.87 7.71
CA ILE A 65 12.39 -12.54 8.01
C ILE A 65 12.71 -11.79 6.72
N PHE A 66 13.34 -12.46 5.75
CA PHE A 66 13.66 -11.88 4.45
C PHE A 66 12.39 -11.43 3.70
N GLY A 67 11.33 -12.24 3.72
CA GLY A 67 10.04 -11.87 3.15
C GLY A 67 9.42 -10.62 3.81
N ILE A 68 9.49 -10.51 5.14
CA ILE A 68 9.02 -9.32 5.88
C ILE A 68 9.82 -8.07 5.49
N ILE A 69 11.14 -8.19 5.34
CA ILE A 69 12.01 -7.08 4.93
C ILE A 69 11.63 -6.62 3.51
N ILE A 70 11.43 -7.56 2.58
CA ILE A 70 10.97 -7.22 1.22
C ILE A 70 9.60 -6.53 1.26
N GLN A 71 8.65 -7.09 2.01
CA GLN A 71 7.32 -6.50 2.18
C GLN A 71 7.40 -5.06 2.69
N LEU A 72 8.25 -4.79 3.69
CA LEU A 72 8.47 -3.45 4.22
C LEU A 72 9.01 -2.51 3.13
N ILE A 73 10.05 -2.93 2.41
CA ILE A 73 10.68 -2.14 1.34
C ILE A 73 9.66 -1.83 0.24
N LEU A 74 8.90 -2.83 -0.24
CA LEU A 74 7.90 -2.64 -1.29
C LEU A 74 6.77 -1.72 -0.82
N SER A 75 6.29 -1.89 0.41
CA SER A 75 5.22 -1.06 0.98
C SER A 75 5.61 0.40 1.13
N LEU A 76 6.90 0.70 1.33
CA LEU A 76 7.43 2.06 1.36
C LEU A 76 7.64 2.61 -0.04
N ILE A 77 8.15 1.83 -0.98
CA ILE A 77 8.53 2.32 -2.31
C ILE A 77 7.31 2.53 -3.23
N GLN A 78 6.35 1.62 -3.23
CA GLN A 78 5.24 1.64 -4.19
C GLN A 78 4.31 2.86 -4.10
N PRO A 79 4.02 3.42 -2.91
CA PRO A 79 3.21 4.63 -2.81
C PRO A 79 3.97 5.93 -3.13
N ILE A 80 5.30 5.90 -3.30
CA ILE A 80 6.11 7.10 -3.57
C ILE A 80 5.69 7.84 -4.84
N PRO A 81 5.46 7.19 -6.00
CA PRO A 81 5.01 7.89 -7.20
C PRO A 81 3.73 8.71 -6.97
N LEU A 82 2.79 8.22 -6.14
CA LEU A 82 1.58 8.95 -5.80
C LEU A 82 1.87 10.24 -5.02
N LEU A 83 2.90 10.24 -4.17
CA LEU A 83 3.33 11.45 -3.43
C LEU A 83 3.73 12.58 -4.38
N PHE A 84 4.41 12.26 -5.48
CA PHE A 84 4.90 13.24 -6.45
C PHE A 84 3.82 13.77 -7.40
N THR A 85 2.68 13.09 -7.52
CA THR A 85 1.61 13.51 -8.45
C THR A 85 0.74 14.64 -7.93
N GLY A 86 0.80 14.98 -6.63
CA GLY A 86 0.01 16.09 -6.07
C GLY A 86 -1.51 15.85 -5.99
N ILE A 87 -1.98 14.64 -6.29
CA ILE A 87 -3.40 14.22 -6.40
C ILE A 87 -4.15 14.10 -5.07
N TYR A 88 -3.47 14.30 -3.94
CA TYR A 88 -4.09 14.17 -2.63
C TYR A 88 -4.83 15.45 -2.28
N GLY A 89 -6.11 15.31 -1.93
CA GLY A 89 -6.98 16.40 -1.53
C GLY A 89 -7.69 16.10 -0.22
N TYR A 90 -8.22 17.16 0.38
CA TYR A 90 -9.18 17.01 1.47
C TYR A 90 -10.58 16.79 0.89
N GLU A 91 -11.16 15.66 1.23
CA GLU A 91 -12.56 15.34 0.97
C GLU A 91 -13.19 14.99 2.33
N ASP A 92 -14.23 15.73 2.74
CA ASP A 92 -14.92 15.55 4.02
C ASP A 92 -13.99 15.41 5.25
N TYR A 93 -12.98 16.28 5.35
CA TYR A 93 -11.96 16.30 6.43
C TYR A 93 -10.98 15.11 6.44
N HIS A 94 -11.05 14.22 5.46
CA HIS A 94 -10.08 13.15 5.23
C HIS A 94 -9.13 13.52 4.10
N CYS A 95 -7.84 13.20 4.27
CA CYS A 95 -6.88 13.34 3.19
C CYS A 95 -6.84 12.04 2.39
N GLN A 96 -7.30 12.08 1.14
CA GLN A 96 -7.35 10.92 0.26
C GLN A 96 -7.09 11.32 -1.19
N ILE A 97 -6.91 10.32 -2.06
CA ILE A 97 -6.85 10.55 -3.51
C ILE A 97 -8.24 10.97 -3.95
N LEU A 98 -8.35 12.15 -4.56
CA LEU A 98 -9.61 12.64 -5.11
C LEU A 98 -10.06 11.70 -6.24
N LEU A 99 -11.30 11.19 -6.15
CA LEU A 99 -11.85 10.29 -7.19
C LEU A 99 -11.99 10.98 -8.55
N THR A 100 -11.99 12.32 -8.58
CA THR A 100 -11.96 13.12 -9.81
C THR A 100 -10.62 13.04 -10.53
N GLU A 101 -9.53 12.71 -9.82
CA GLU A 101 -8.18 12.60 -10.35
C GLU A 101 -7.91 11.17 -10.86
N TRP A 102 -8.54 10.81 -11.98
CA TRP A 102 -8.51 9.47 -12.57
C TRP A 102 -7.11 8.90 -12.80
N ILE A 103 -6.14 9.76 -13.17
CA ILE A 103 -4.74 9.34 -13.37
C ILE A 103 -4.15 8.84 -12.05
N GLY A 104 -4.40 9.57 -10.96
CA GLY A 104 -3.94 9.20 -9.63
C GLY A 104 -4.54 7.89 -9.14
N VAL A 105 -5.85 7.71 -9.36
CA VAL A 105 -6.55 6.46 -9.07
C VAL A 105 -5.93 5.29 -9.86
N MET A 106 -5.69 5.46 -11.16
CA MET A 106 -5.10 4.42 -12.00
C MET A 106 -3.69 4.04 -11.55
N ILE A 107 -2.85 5.03 -11.21
CA ILE A 107 -1.50 4.77 -10.68
C ILE A 107 -1.60 3.98 -9.37
N ALA A 108 -2.50 4.38 -8.47
CA ALA A 108 -2.69 3.69 -7.20
C ALA A 108 -3.16 2.25 -7.40
N THR A 109 -4.13 2.01 -8.29
CA THR A 109 -4.60 0.67 -8.61
C THR A 109 -3.47 -0.19 -9.19
N VAL A 110 -2.74 0.32 -10.17
CA VAL A 110 -1.70 -0.44 -10.87
C VAL A 110 -0.48 -0.73 -9.99
N LEU A 111 -0.07 0.20 -9.14
CA LEU A 111 1.13 0.03 -8.32
C LEU A 111 0.87 -0.62 -6.97
N ILE A 112 -0.25 -0.32 -6.31
CA ILE A 112 -0.54 -0.80 -4.96
C ILE A 112 -1.36 -2.10 -4.98
N TRP A 113 -2.38 -2.18 -5.84
CA TRP A 113 -3.37 -3.27 -5.76
C TRP A 113 -3.02 -4.45 -6.67
N ILE A 114 -2.72 -4.19 -7.94
CA ILE A 114 -2.51 -5.25 -8.93
C ILE A 114 -1.35 -6.19 -8.54
N PRO A 115 -0.17 -5.73 -8.09
CA PRO A 115 0.96 -6.62 -7.83
C PRO A 115 0.70 -7.65 -6.71
N PRO A 116 0.32 -7.27 -5.48
CA PRO A 116 0.07 -8.27 -4.43
C PRO A 116 -1.12 -9.17 -4.78
N LEU A 117 -2.18 -8.64 -5.42
CA LEU A 117 -3.35 -9.44 -5.83
C LEU A 117 -2.99 -10.48 -6.89
N SER A 118 -2.30 -10.07 -7.96
CA SER A 118 -1.90 -10.99 -9.04
C SER A 118 -0.99 -12.10 -8.54
N ILE A 119 -0.01 -11.79 -7.67
CA ILE A 119 0.85 -12.78 -7.04
C ILE A 119 0.02 -13.74 -6.19
N THR A 120 -0.87 -13.22 -5.35
CA THR A 120 -1.73 -14.03 -4.49
C THR A 120 -2.62 -14.97 -5.31
N ILE A 121 -3.32 -14.46 -6.33
CA ILE A 121 -4.16 -15.25 -7.24
C ILE A 121 -3.33 -16.35 -7.91
N THR A 122 -2.16 -16.00 -8.43
CA THR A 122 -1.26 -16.98 -9.08
C THR A 122 -0.88 -18.08 -8.10
N ILE A 123 -0.49 -17.73 -6.88
CA ILE A 123 -0.15 -18.71 -5.84
C ILE A 123 -1.32 -19.64 -5.56
N TYR A 124 -2.53 -19.10 -5.41
CA TYR A 124 -3.73 -19.91 -5.15
C TYR A 124 -4.10 -20.85 -6.28
N ILE A 125 -3.80 -20.52 -7.54
CA ILE A 125 -4.02 -21.42 -8.68
C ILE A 125 -3.09 -22.64 -8.62
N TYR A 126 -1.89 -22.50 -8.05
CA TYR A 126 -0.88 -23.56 -8.00
C TYR A 126 -0.79 -24.32 -6.66
N THR A 127 -1.53 -23.90 -5.62
CA THR A 127 -1.71 -24.65 -4.36
C THR A 127 -2.97 -25.49 -4.35
#